data_AF-A0A520CQW5-F1
#
_entry.id   AF-A0A520CQW5-F1
#
_cell.length_a   1.000
_cell.length_b   1.000
_cell.length_c   1.000
_cell.angle_alpha   90.00
_cell.angle_beta   90.00
_cell.angle_gamma   90.00
#
_symmetry.space_group_name_H-M   'P 1'
#
loop_
_entity.id
_entity.type
_entity.pdbx_description
1 polymer ?
#
loop_
_entity_poly.entity_id
_entity_poly.type
_entity_poly.pdbx_seq_one_letter_code
_entity_poly.pdbx_strand_id
1 'polypeptide(L)' 'MNYESEGGQLMLFCQFVLTNKLDAYLKKQDWVKFALIYNGSGYKTNKYDIKLKAAFEKYSM' A
#
# COMPACT_ATOMS: atom_id res chain seq x y z
N MET A 1 12.84 -16.45 3.73
CA MET A 1 11.61 -15.94 3.08
C MET A 1 11.51 -16.63 1.74
N ASN A 2 10.46 -17.42 1.50
CA ASN A 2 10.20 -18.08 0.21
C ASN A 2 9.32 -17.14 -0.64
N TYR A 3 9.65 -16.88 -1.91
CA TYR A 3 8.89 -16.02 -2.84
C TYR A 3 8.11 -16.82 -3.89
N GLU A 4 8.21 -18.16 -3.85
CA GLU A 4 7.61 -19.07 -4.82
C GLU A 4 6.09 -19.21 -4.66
N SER A 5 5.51 -18.65 -3.59
CA SER A 5 4.07 -18.63 -3.34
C SER A 5 3.53 -17.22 -3.16
N GLU A 6 2.25 -17.02 -3.45
CA GLU A 6 1.56 -15.75 -3.22
C GLU A 6 1.67 -15.30 -1.75
N GLY A 7 1.56 -16.22 -0.79
CA GLY A 7 1.74 -15.93 0.63
C GLY A 7 3.16 -15.44 0.96
N GLY A 8 4.16 -16.04 0.31
CA GLY A 8 5.55 -15.60 0.40
C GLY A 8 5.78 -14.19 -0.14
N GLN A 9 5.20 -13.90 -1.30
CA GLN A 9 5.25 -12.58 -1.92
C GLN A 9 4.51 -11.52 -1.08
N LEU A 10 3.37 -11.88 -0.49
CA LEU A 10 2.64 -11.01 0.43
C LEU A 10 3.48 -10.69 1.68
N MET A 11 4.19 -11.67 2.25
CA MET A 11 5.09 -11.41 3.37
C MET A 11 6.23 -10.46 2.99
N LEU A 12 6.81 -10.62 1.80
CA LEU A 12 7.84 -9.70 1.30
C LEU A 12 7.30 -8.28 1.13
N PHE A 13 6.09 -8.12 0.60
CA PHE A 13 5.40 -6.83 0.54
C PHE A 13 5.21 -6.22 1.92
N CYS A 14 4.68 -6.98 2.89
CA CYS A 14 4.50 -6.51 4.26
C CYS A 14 5.84 -6.08 4.88
N GLN A 15 6.90 -6.87 4.70
CA GLN A 15 8.24 -6.54 5.19
C GLN A 15 8.77 -5.25 4.55
N PHE A 16 8.59 -5.08 3.23
CA PHE A 16 8.98 -3.87 2.53
C PHE A 16 8.26 -2.63 3.09
N VAL A 17 6.94 -2.72 3.29
CA VAL A 17 6.12 -1.63 3.86
C VAL A 17 6.60 -1.25 5.26
N LEU A 18 6.90 -2.24 6.11
CA LEU A 18 7.38 -2.02 7.48
C LEU A 18 8.81 -1.45 7.51
N THR A 19 9.74 -2.03 6.76
CA THR A 19 11.14 -1.58 6.71
C THR A 19 11.27 -0.14 6.21
N ASN A 20 10.43 0.25 5.23
CA ASN A 20 10.40 1.61 4.70
C ASN A 20 9.47 2.56 5.46
N LYS A 21 8.90 2.13 6.60
CA LYS A 21 8.00 2.90 7.46
C LYS A 21 6.75 3.45 6.74
N LEU A 22 6.31 2.77 5.69
CA LEU A 22 5.12 3.14 4.92
C LEU A 22 3.83 2.75 5.66
N ASP A 23 3.93 1.80 6.61
CA ASP A 23 2.84 1.38 7.47
C ASP A 23 2.25 2.55 8.28
N ALA A 24 3.06 3.55 8.62
CA ALA A 24 2.59 4.75 9.31
C ALA A 24 1.56 5.53 8.49
N TYR A 25 1.69 5.56 7.16
CA TYR A 25 0.70 6.21 6.28
C TYR A 25 -0.56 5.37 6.15
N LEU A 26 -0.44 4.04 6.06
CA LEU A 26 -1.59 3.13 6.05
C LEU A 26 -2.41 3.23 7.35
N LYS A 27 -1.76 3.17 8.51
CA LYS A 27 -2.41 3.29 9.83
C LYS A 27 -3.12 4.63 10.03
N LYS A 28 -2.56 5.71 9.46
CA LYS A 28 -3.16 7.06 9.46
C LYS A 28 -4.16 7.28 8.33
N GLN A 29 -4.38 6.29 7.47
CA GLN A 29 -5.22 6.40 6.28
C GLN A 29 -4.79 7.56 5.34
N ASP A 30 -3.49 7.87 5.30
CA ASP A 30 -2.90 8.86 4.40
C ASP A 30 -2.62 8.23 3.03
N TRP A 31 -3.70 7.99 2.28
CA TRP A 31 -3.68 7.31 0.98
C TRP A 31 -2.84 8.05 -0.06
N VAL A 32 -2.78 9.38 0.03
CA VAL A 32 -1.99 10.22 -0.88
C VAL A 32 -0.51 9.98 -0.66
N LYS A 33 -0.01 10.06 0.58
CA LYS A 33 1.41 9.81 0.84
C LYS A 33 1.81 8.37 0.60
N PHE A 34 0.98 7.41 1.00
CA PHE A 34 1.27 6.01 0.72
C PHE A 34 1.35 5.75 -0.79
N ALA A 35 0.37 6.22 -1.56
CA ALA A 35 0.34 6.03 -3.01
C ALA A 35 1.51 6.71 -3.71
N LEU A 36 1.88 7.93 -3.31
CA LEU A 36 3.03 8.65 -3.85
C LEU A 36 4.34 7.89 -3.60
N ILE A 37 4.60 7.43 -2.38
CA ILE A 37 5.87 6.80 -2.05
C ILE A 37 5.96 5.40 -2.68
N TYR A 38 4.87 4.64 -2.68
CA TYR A 38 4.87 3.27 -3.21
C TYR A 38 4.84 3.22 -4.74
N ASN A 39 4.04 4.08 -5.40
CA ASN A 39 3.83 4.05 -6.86
C ASN A 39 4.62 5.13 -7.62
N GLY A 40 5.24 6.07 -6.91
CA GLY A 40 5.96 7.20 -7.51
C GLY A 40 5.06 8.34 -8.00
N SER A 41 5.66 9.28 -8.73
CA SER A 41 5.01 10.53 -9.20
C SER A 41 3.77 10.28 -10.09
N GLY A 42 3.68 9.12 -10.73
CA GLY A 42 2.52 8.70 -11.53
C GLY A 42 1.28 8.32 -10.71
N TYR A 43 1.30 8.40 -9.38
CA TYR A 43 0.20 7.90 -8.55
C TYR A 43 -1.14 8.58 -8.81
N LYS A 44 -1.14 9.89 -9.09
CA LYS A 44 -2.35 10.65 -9.39
C LYS A 44 -2.95 10.27 -10.74
N THR A 45 -2.12 10.12 -11.77
CA THR A 45 -2.55 9.72 -13.11
C THR A 45 -3.27 8.37 -13.08
N ASN A 46 -2.73 7.42 -12.29
CA ASN A 46 -3.31 6.08 -12.13
C ASN A 46 -4.37 5.99 -11.02
N LYS A 47 -4.62 7.10 -10.31
CA LYS A 47 -5.62 7.25 -9.24
C LYS A 47 -5.44 6.25 -8.09
N TYR A 48 -4.20 5.94 -7.72
CA TYR A 48 -3.93 4.93 -6.70
C TYR A 48 -4.40 5.35 -5.31
N ASP A 49 -4.26 6.62 -4.95
CA ASP A 49 -4.78 7.22 -3.72
C ASP A 49 -6.30 7.06 -3.61
N ILE A 50 -7.03 7.35 -4.71
CA ILE A 50 -8.49 7.23 -4.77
C ILE A 50 -8.92 5.76 -4.63
N LYS A 51 -8.26 4.85 -5.37
CA LYS A 51 -8.57 3.41 -5.33
C LYS A 51 -8.34 2.81 -3.95
N LEU A 52 -7.23 3.16 -3.29
CA LEU A 52 -6.92 2.71 -1.93
C LEU A 52 -7.97 3.18 -0.93
N LYS A 53 -8.34 4.47 -0.99
CA LYS A 53 -9.39 5.02 -0.12
C LYS A 53 -10.72 4.29 -0.30
N ALA A 54 -11.18 4.18 -1.54
CA ALA A 54 -12.47 3.54 -1.85
C ALA A 54 -12.50 2.06 -1.43
N ALA A 55 -11.39 1.34 -1.61
CA ALA A 55 -11.28 -0.04 -1.14
C ALA A 55 -11.34 -0.14 0.39
N PHE A 56 -10.62 0.72 1.10
CA PHE A 56 -10.67 0.76 2.56
C PHE A 56 -12.08 1.03 3.08
N GLU A 57 -12.77 2.03 2.53
CA GLU A 57 -14.15 2.35 2.89
C GLU A 57 -15.11 1.18 2.62
N LYS A 58 -14.96 0.48 1.49
CA LYS A 58 -15.78 -0.67 1.12
C LYS A 58 -15.63 -1.86 2.08
N TYR A 59 -14.42 -2.13 2.57
CA TYR A 59 -14.13 -3.32 3.38
C TYR A 59 -14.04 -3.04 4.90
N SER A 60 -14.23 -1.79 5.32
CA SER A 60 -14.30 -1.40 6.74
C SER A 60 -15.74 -1.40 7.28
N MET A 61 -16.73 -1.72 6.44
CA MET A 61 -18.13 -1.96 6.80
C MET A 61 -18.41 -3.46 6.85
#